data_AF-A0A524QIT2-F1
#
_entry.id   AF-A0A524QIT2-F1
#
_cell.length_a   1.000
_cell.length_b   1.000
_cell.length_c   1.000
_cell.angle_alpha   90.00
_cell.angle_beta   90.00
_cell.angle_gamma   90.00
#
_symmetry.space_group_name_H-M   'P 1'
#
loop_
_entity.id
_entity.type
_entity.pdbx_description
1 polymer ?
#
loop_
_entity_poly.entity_id
_entity_poly.type
_entity_poly.pdbx_seq_one_letter_code
_entity_poly.pdbx_strand_id
1 'polypeptide(L)' 'MAHFEAVSRATLGYLDLEWDERCLEFHRTARPVGTASHWQVRQPLYTRSVERWRHYEPYIGELRSALEDPLDR' A
#
# COMPACT_ATOMS: atom_id res chain seq x y z
N MET A 1 -9.98 7.39 -0.88
CA MET A 1 -9.59 8.05 -2.14
C MET A 1 -8.92 9.40 -1.89
N ALA A 2 -9.55 10.33 -1.16
CA ALA A 2 -8.98 11.67 -0.88
C ALA A 2 -7.56 11.65 -0.26
N HIS A 3 -7.29 10.75 0.68
CA HIS A 3 -5.95 10.61 1.26
C HIS A 3 -4.88 10.17 0.22
N PHE A 4 -5.23 9.24 -0.67
CA PHE A 4 -4.32 8.77 -1.72
C PHE A 4 -3.97 9.86 -2.72
N GLU A 5 -4.96 10.65 -3.14
CA GLU A 5 -4.72 11.80 -4.03
C GLU A 5 -3.83 12.86 -3.36
N ALA A 6 -4.14 13.23 -2.12
CA ALA A 6 -3.36 14.21 -1.37
C ALA A 6 -1.88 13.78 -1.24
N VAL A 7 -1.64 12.52 -0.88
CA VAL A 7 -0.28 11.96 -0.80
C VAL A 7 0.39 11.95 -2.17
N SER A 8 -0.31 11.49 -3.22
CA SER A 8 0.25 11.44 -4.58
C SER A 8 0.65 12.83 -5.10
N ARG A 9 -0.21 13.84 -4.89
CA ARG A 9 0.10 15.24 -5.22
C ARG A 9 1.30 15.76 -4.45
N ALA A 10 1.38 15.49 -3.15
CA ALA A 10 2.53 15.88 -2.34
C ALA A 10 3.83 15.20 -2.80
N THR A 11 3.77 13.92 -3.16
CA THR A 11 4.93 13.19 -3.71
C THR A 11 5.39 13.78 -5.04
N LEU A 12 4.46 14.08 -5.96
CA LEU A 12 4.81 14.70 -7.25
C LEU A 12 5.36 16.12 -7.06
N GLY A 13 4.77 16.92 -6.18
CA GLY A 13 5.27 18.25 -5.86
C GLY A 13 6.67 18.25 -5.23
N TYR A 14 6.99 17.26 -4.40
CA TYR A 14 8.34 17.07 -3.88
C TYR A 14 9.36 16.75 -4.98
N LEU A 15 8.93 16.08 -6.04
CA LEU A 15 9.77 15.71 -7.18
C LEU A 15 9.77 16.75 -8.31
N ASP A 16 9.10 17.89 -8.12
CA ASP A 16 8.90 18.93 -9.14
C ASP A 16 8.25 18.39 -10.44
N LEU A 17 7.29 17.48 -10.28
CA LEU A 17 6.52 16.87 -11.37
C LEU A 17 5.09 17.42 -11.43
N GLU A 18 4.57 17.61 -12.64
CA GLU A 18 3.19 18.02 -12.87
C GLU A 18 2.19 16.92 -12.47
N TRP A 19 1.00 17.35 -12.02
CA TRP A 19 -0.09 16.43 -11.69
C TRP A 19 -0.82 15.92 -12.94
N ASP A 20 -1.17 14.64 -12.94
CA ASP A 20 -2.03 14.02 -13.94
C ASP A 20 -3.09 13.13 -13.26
N GLU A 21 -4.36 13.26 -13.67
CA GLU A 21 -5.47 12.46 -13.11
C GLU A 21 -5.26 10.95 -13.29
N ARG A 22 -4.48 10.52 -14.29
CA ARG A 22 -4.10 9.12 -14.51
C ARG A 22 -3.35 8.51 -13.34
N CYS A 23 -2.75 9.32 -12.44
CA CYS A 23 -2.18 8.83 -11.19
C CYS A 23 -3.24 8.13 -10.31
N LEU A 24 -4.51 8.53 -10.39
CA LEU A 24 -5.62 7.87 -9.69
C LEU A 24 -6.11 6.60 -10.40
N GLU A 25 -5.80 6.47 -11.68
CA GLU A 25 -6.23 5.38 -12.55
C GLU A 25 -5.10 4.39 -12.86
N PHE A 26 -4.10 4.28 -11.97
CA PHE A 26 -2.90 3.44 -12.16
C PHE A 26 -3.20 2.01 -12.65
N HIS A 27 -4.28 1.42 -12.15
CA HIS A 27 -4.74 0.06 -12.46
C HIS A 27 -5.16 -0.14 -13.93
N ARG A 28 -5.39 0.94 -14.69
CA ARG A 28 -5.72 0.90 -16.13
C ARG A 28 -4.48 0.80 -17.03
N THR A 29 -3.28 0.91 -16.48
CA THR A 29 -2.03 0.86 -17.23
C THR A 29 -1.82 -0.51 -17.91
N ALA A 30 -1.48 -0.50 -19.20
CA ALA A 30 -1.26 -1.73 -19.99
C ALA A 30 0.14 -2.34 -19.84
N ARG A 31 1.06 -1.67 -19.12
CA ARG A 31 2.45 -2.12 -18.94
C ARG A 31 2.51 -3.53 -18.29
N PRO A 32 3.41 -4.42 -18.73
CA PRO A 32 3.63 -5.69 -18.07
C PRO A 32 4.20 -5.50 -16.66
N VAL A 33 3.70 -6.30 -15.70
CA VAL A 33 4.18 -6.34 -14.30
C VAL A 33 4.78 -7.72 -14.05
N GLY A 34 6.08 -7.78 -13.75
CA GLY A 34 6.81 -9.04 -13.55
C GLY A 34 6.97 -9.49 -12.11
N THR A 35 6.23 -8.91 -11.16
CA THR A 35 6.39 -9.15 -9.72
C THR A 35 5.29 -10.05 -9.16
N ALA A 36 5.53 -10.65 -7.98
CA ALA A 36 4.54 -11.47 -7.28
C ALA A 36 3.22 -10.71 -6.97
N SER A 37 3.27 -9.37 -6.90
CA SER A 37 2.11 -8.51 -6.66
C SER A 37 1.32 -8.15 -7.93
N HIS A 38 1.62 -8.76 -9.08
CA HIS A 38 1.00 -8.46 -10.39
C HIS A 38 -0.51 -8.28 -10.33
N TRP A 39 -1.22 -9.24 -9.73
CA TRP A 39 -2.67 -9.18 -9.65
C TRP A 39 -3.16 -8.05 -8.75
N GLN A 40 -2.47 -7.78 -7.64
CA GLN A 40 -2.84 -6.74 -6.68
C GLN A 40 -2.70 -5.34 -7.26
N VAL A 41 -1.60 -5.06 -7.96
CA VAL A 41 -1.35 -3.72 -8.54
C VAL A 41 -2.27 -3.39 -9.73
N ARG A 42 -2.94 -4.40 -10.29
CA ARG A 42 -3.94 -4.26 -11.36
C ARG A 42 -5.37 -4.01 -10.85
N GLN A 43 -5.55 -3.80 -9.55
CA GLN A 43 -6.84 -3.52 -8.96
C GLN A 43 -6.92 -2.03 -8.56
N PRO A 44 -8.13 -1.43 -8.52
CA PRO A 44 -8.32 -0.14 -7.88
C PRO A 44 -7.83 -0.17 -6.43
N LEU A 45 -7.50 1.00 -5.88
CA LEU A 45 -7.06 1.09 -4.49
C LEU A 45 -8.11 0.50 -3.55
N TYR A 46 -7.69 -0.39 -2.65
CA TYR A 46 -8.56 -1.10 -1.73
C TYR A 46 -7.96 -1.14 -0.32
N THR A 47 -8.80 -1.39 0.68
CA THR A 47 -8.39 -1.52 2.09
C THR A 47 -8.33 -2.96 2.59
N ARG A 48 -8.83 -3.95 1.81
CA ARG A 48 -8.92 -5.37 2.23
C ARG A 48 -7.60 -6.06 2.64
N SER A 49 -6.45 -5.45 2.36
CA SER A 49 -5.14 -5.98 2.80
C SER A 49 -4.61 -5.29 4.06
N VAL A 50 -5.23 -4.18 4.49
CA VAL A 50 -4.95 -3.54 5.76
C VAL A 50 -5.31 -4.52 6.87
N GLU A 51 -4.39 -4.71 7.82
CA GLU A 51 -4.55 -5.62 8.96
C GLU A 51 -4.86 -7.09 8.61
N ARG A 52 -4.67 -7.52 7.36
CA ARG A 52 -4.96 -8.90 6.94
C ARG A 52 -4.17 -9.96 7.71
N TRP A 53 -3.03 -9.57 8.29
CA TRP A 53 -2.24 -10.42 9.18
C TRP A 53 -3.03 -10.88 10.42
N ARG A 54 -4.04 -10.12 10.88
CA ARG A 54 -4.84 -10.45 12.06
C ARG A 54 -5.55 -11.80 11.95
N HIS A 55 -5.84 -12.28 10.74
CA HIS A 55 -6.36 -13.65 10.54
C HIS A 55 -5.41 -14.74 11.04
N TYR A 56 -4.12 -14.42 11.13
CA TYR A 56 -3.07 -15.30 11.62
C TYR A 56 -2.65 -14.98 13.05
N GLU A 57 -3.24 -13.96 13.67
CA GLU A 57 -2.93 -13.53 15.04
C GLU A 57 -2.92 -14.67 16.07
N PRO A 58 -3.88 -15.64 16.05
CA PRO A 58 -3.86 -16.76 16.99
C PRO A 58 -2.65 -17.69 16.85
N TYR A 59 -1.96 -17.66 15.70
CA TYR A 59 -0.87 -18.59 15.38
C TYR A 59 0.52 -17.96 15.50
N ILE A 60 0.62 -16.64 15.70
CA ILE A 60 1.89 -15.90 15.68
C ILE A 60 2.21 -15.22 17.01
N GLY A 61 1.58 -15.64 18.12
CA GLY A 61 1.73 -15.00 19.43
C GLY A 61 3.17 -14.93 19.93
N GLU A 62 3.92 -16.04 19.85
CA GLU A 62 5.34 -16.07 20.26
C GLU A 62 6.21 -15.15 19.41
N LEU A 63 6.00 -15.15 18.09
CA LEU A 63 6.69 -14.25 17.16
C LEU A 63 6.36 -12.80 17.45
N ARG A 64 5.09 -12.48 17.75
CA ARG A 64 4.67 -11.12 18.11
C ARG A 64 5.37 -10.66 19.39
N SER A 65 5.35 -11.47 20.44
CA SER A 65 6.04 -11.13 21.70
C SER A 65 7.56 -11.00 21.54
N ALA A 66 8.18 -11.75 20.63
CA ALA A 66 9.60 -11.63 20.33
C ALA A 66 9.96 -10.36 19.51
N LEU A 67 9.00 -9.80 18.77
CA LEU A 67 9.17 -8.62 17.91
C LEU A 67 8.67 -7.32 18.54
N GLU A 68 8.01 -7.37 19.70
CA GLU A 68 7.62 -6.18 20.45
C GLU A 68 8.89 -5.37 20.81
N ASP A 69 9.03 -4.17 20.23
CA ASP A 69 10.14 -3.28 20.54
C ASP A 69 9.97 -2.78 21.99
N PRO A 70 11.00 -2.88 22.86
CA PRO A 70 10.93 -2.31 24.20
C PRO A 70 10.63 -0.80 24.23
N LEU A 71 10.75 -0.08 23.11
CA LEU A 71 10.41 1.33 22.95
C LEU A 71 8.94 1.61 22.58
N ASP A 72 8.13 0.59 22.26
CA ASP A 72 6.69 0.75 21.95
C ASP A 72 5.79 0.80 23.21
N ARG A 73 6.35 1.16 24.38
CA ARG A 73 5.62 1.36 25.65
C ARG A 73 5.36 2.82 25.98
#